data_AF-A0A8X6UB14-F1
#
_entry.id   AF-A0A8X6UB14-F1
#
_cell.length_a   1.000
_cell.length_b   1.000
_cell.length_c   1.000
_cell.angle_alpha   90.00
_cell.angle_beta   90.00
_cell.angle_gamma   90.00
#
_symmetry.space_group_name_H-M   'P 1'
#
loop_
_entity.id
_entity.type
_entity.pdbx_description
1 polymer ?
#
loop_
_entity_poly.entity_id
_entity_poly.type
_entity_poly.pdbx_seq_one_letter_code
_entity_poly.pdbx_strand_id
1 'polypeptide(L)'
;MGTDQVEYLRYLITAEGSCPLPEKVEAINNYKMLDTIHELRTFLGMINFYRRYLRNAAKTQAPLHDRSKEQRKKTEEKFHGLKVQ
;
A
#
# COMPACT_ATOMS: atom_id res chain seq x y z
N MET A 1 30.22 -22.38 6.78
CA MET A 1 28.84 -22.39 7.27
C MET A 1 28.02 -21.57 6.28
N GLY A 2 27.15 -22.20 5.49
CA GLY A 2 26.19 -21.49 4.65
C GLY A 2 24.95 -21.15 5.49
N THR A 3 24.34 -20.00 5.27
CA THR A 3 23.07 -19.64 5.93
C THR A 3 21.92 -20.17 5.09
N ASP A 4 20.95 -20.85 5.70
CA ASP A 4 19.76 -21.39 5.00
C ASP A 4 18.78 -20.29 4.56
N GLN A 5 19.04 -19.05 4.99
CA GLN A 5 18.28 -17.87 4.69
C GLN A 5 19.20 -16.67 4.45
N VAL A 6 18.84 -15.82 3.48
CA VAL A 6 19.58 -14.60 3.10
C VAL A 6 18.61 -13.45 2.92
N GLU A 7 18.92 -12.29 3.48
CA GLU A 7 18.18 -11.07 3.23
C GLU A 7 18.66 -10.40 1.93
N TYR A 8 17.73 -10.17 1.01
CA TYR A 8 18.03 -9.53 -0.27
C TYR A 8 16.85 -8.69 -0.75
N LEU A 9 17.10 -7.43 -1.15
CA LEU A 9 16.08 -6.50 -1.65
C LEU A 9 14.82 -6.38 -0.77
N ARG A 10 14.98 -6.46 0.56
CA ARG A 10 13.88 -6.44 1.56
C ARG A 10 12.99 -7.69 1.55
N TYR A 11 13.52 -8.79 1.02
CA TYR A 11 12.96 -10.12 1.10
C TYR A 11 13.91 -11.03 1.87
N LEU A 12 13.34 -11.98 2.61
CA LEU A 12 14.03 -13.14 3.13
C LEU A 12 13.96 -14.23 2.07
N ILE A 13 15.11 -14.63 1.53
CA ILE A 13 15.23 -15.72 0.56
C ILE A 13 15.64 -16.98 1.31
N THR A 14 14.86 -18.04 1.17
CA THR A 14 15.10 -19.37 1.74
C THR A 14 15.09 -20.41 0.62
N ALA A 15 15.46 -21.65 0.93
CA ALA A 15 15.40 -22.76 -0.03
C ALA A 15 13.97 -23.00 -0.58
N GLU A 16 12.94 -22.64 0.18
CA GLU A 16 11.54 -22.84 -0.19
C GLU A 16 10.95 -21.68 -1.02
N GLY A 17 11.63 -20.53 -1.06
CA GLY A 17 11.19 -19.37 -1.84
C GLY A 17 11.64 -18.04 -1.25
N SER A 18 10.88 -16.99 -1.53
CA SER A 18 11.14 -15.66 -0.96
C SER A 18 9.92 -15.19 -0.20
N CYS A 19 10.13 -14.57 0.96
CA CYS A 19 9.09 -13.97 1.80
C CYS A 19 9.43 -12.51 2.09
N PRO A 20 8.44 -11.62 2.29
CA PRO A 20 8.69 -10.28 2.80
C PRO A 20 9.39 -10.35 4.16
N LEU A 21 10.30 -9.40 4.43
CA LEU A 21 10.86 -9.28 5.78
C LEU A 21 9.74 -9.01 6.81
N PRO A 22 9.74 -9.70 7.96
CA PRO A 22 8.69 -9.55 8.98
C PRO A 22 8.57 -8.10 9.47
N GLU A 23 9.68 -7.38 9.62
CA GLU A 23 9.69 -5.95 9.98
C GLU A 23 8.87 -5.09 8.99
N LYS A 24 8.89 -5.41 7.69
CA LYS A 24 8.12 -4.67 6.68
C LYS A 24 6.64 -5.03 6.73
N VAL A 25 6.31 -6.27 7.06
CA VAL A 25 4.92 -6.69 7.27
C VAL A 25 4.35 -6.00 8.51
N GLU A 26 5.11 -5.94 9.61
CA GLU A 26 4.70 -5.24 10.83
C GLU A 26 4.52 -3.74 10.60
N ALA A 27 5.41 -3.09 9.85
CA ALA A 27 5.27 -1.68 9.51
C ALA A 27 3.98 -1.37 8.72
N ILE A 28 3.53 -2.31 7.87
CA ILE A 28 2.27 -2.19 7.13
C ILE A 28 1.07 -2.44 8.05
N ASN A 29 1.16 -3.41 8.96
CA ASN A 29 0.10 -3.68 9.94
C ASN A 29 -0.08 -2.55 10.95
N ASN A 30 1.03 -1.93 11.37
CA ASN A 30 1.05 -0.80 12.30
C ASN A 30 0.91 0.55 11.61
N TYR A 31 0.61 0.56 10.31
CA TYR A 31 0.47 1.79 9.56
C TYR A 31 -0.69 2.61 10.12
N LYS A 32 -0.44 3.90 10.42
CA LYS A 32 -1.45 4.79 11.01
C LYS A 32 -2.63 4.99 10.07
N MET A 33 -3.78 5.35 10.65
CA MET A 33 -4.96 5.69 9.87
C MET A 33 -4.64 6.80 8.86
N LEU A 34 -4.99 6.56 7.60
CA LEU A 34 -4.65 7.41 6.47
C LEU A 34 -5.60 8.61 6.44
N ASP A 35 -5.13 9.78 6.88
CA ASP A 35 -5.94 11.01 6.89
C ASP A 35 -5.95 11.69 5.52
N THR A 36 -4.91 11.51 4.70
CA THR A 36 -4.79 12.18 3.39
C THR A 36 -4.83 11.23 2.20
N ILE A 37 -5.30 11.74 1.06
CA ILE A 37 -5.29 11.01 -0.23
C ILE A 37 -3.87 10.66 -0.66
N HIS A 38 -2.90 11.53 -0.34
CA HIS A 38 -1.49 11.30 -0.66
C HIS A 38 -0.95 10.08 0.09
N GLU A 39 -1.17 10.01 1.40
CA GLU A 39 -0.79 8.86 2.22
C GLU A 39 -1.50 7.58 1.75
N LEU A 40 -2.79 7.66 1.40
CA LEU A 40 -3.54 6.52 0.88
C LEU A 40 -2.93 5.97 -0.41
N ARG A 41 -2.49 6.84 -1.33
CA ARG A 41 -1.81 6.42 -2.57
C ARG A 41 -0.44 5.81 -2.28
N THR A 42 0.32 6.40 -1.35
CA THR A 42 1.63 5.87 -0.92
C THR A 42 1.48 4.49 -0.29
N PHE A 43 0.51 4.32 0.60
CA PHE A 43 0.18 3.04 1.23
C PHE A 43 -0.26 1.98 0.20
N LEU A 44 -1.15 2.33 -0.73
CA LEU A 44 -1.54 1.44 -1.82
C LEU A 44 -0.34 1.02 -2.68
N GLY A 45 0.61 1.92 -2.93
CA GLY A 45 1.88 1.61 -3.60
C GLY A 45 2.73 0.60 -2.82
N MET A 46 2.85 0.77 -1.50
CA MET A 46 3.55 -0.17 -0.63
C MET A 46 2.90 -1.56 -0.61
N ILE A 47 1.57 -1.63 -0.49
CA ILE A 47 0.85 -2.92 -0.53
C ILE A 47 1.03 -3.59 -1.90
N ASN A 48 1.00 -2.82 -2.99
CA ASN A 48 1.20 -3.37 -4.33
C ASN A 48 2.58 -4.01 -4.53
N PHE A 49 3.62 -3.50 -3.86
CA PHE A 49 4.95 -4.12 -3.86
C PHE A 49 4.91 -5.56 -3.31
N TYR A 50 4.05 -5.82 -2.31
CA TYR A 50 3.88 -7.14 -1.69
C TYR A 50 2.67 -7.93 -2.22
N ARG A 51 2.04 -7.48 -3.32
CA ARG A 51 0.83 -8.10 -3.93
C ARG A 51 0.92 -9.61 -4.09
N ARG A 52 2.11 -10.13 -4.41
CA ARG A 52 2.35 -11.57 -4.64
C ARG A 52 2.06 -12.44 -3.42
N TYR A 53 2.18 -11.86 -2.22
CA TYR A 53 1.97 -12.53 -0.93
C TYR A 53 0.57 -12.30 -0.37
N LEU A 54 -0.18 -11.35 -0.94
CA LEU A 54 -1.50 -10.95 -0.50
C LEU A 54 -2.57 -11.66 -1.33
N ARG A 55 -3.16 -12.72 -0.76
CA ARG A 55 -4.29 -13.41 -1.38
C ARG A 55 -5.46 -12.44 -1.50
N ASN A 56 -6.01 -12.31 -2.71
CA ASN A 56 -7.12 -11.40 -3.01
C ASN A 56 -6.84 -9.90 -2.75
N ALA A 57 -5.59 -9.43 -2.86
CA ALA A 57 -5.21 -8.03 -2.65
C ALA A 57 -6.16 -7.02 -3.33
N ALA A 58 -6.54 -7.28 -4.58
CA ALA A 58 -7.44 -6.41 -5.35
C ALA A 58 -8.82 -6.24 -4.68
N LYS A 59 -9.38 -7.30 -4.07
CA LYS A 59 -10.68 -7.23 -3.38
C LYS A 59 -10.58 -6.38 -2.11
N THR A 60 -9.50 -6.53 -1.35
CA THR A 60 -9.27 -5.76 -0.12
C THR A 60 -8.95 -4.29 -0.42
N GLN A 61 -8.27 -4.01 -1.53
CA GLN A 61 -7.90 -2.66 -1.97
C GLN A 61 -9.02 -1.91 -2.69
N ALA A 62 -10.02 -2.61 -3.26
CA ALA A 62 -11.14 -1.98 -3.97
C ALA A 62 -11.84 -0.85 -3.19
N PRO A 63 -12.26 -1.03 -1.92
CA PRO A 63 -12.92 0.04 -1.16
C PRO A 63 -11.99 1.24 -0.89
N LEU A 64 -10.67 1.01 -0.78
CA LEU A 64 -9.68 2.06 -0.61
C LEU A 64 -9.50 2.87 -1.90
N HIS A 65 -9.53 2.21 -3.06
CA HIS A 65 -9.50 2.88 -4.36
C HIS A 65 -10.75 3.73 -4.62
N ASP A 66 -11.92 3.24 -4.23
CA ASP A 66 -13.18 3.99 -4.40
C ASP A 66 -13.23 5.23 -3.50
N ARG A 67 -12.79 5.11 -2.24
CA ARG A 67 -12.61 6.28 -1.35
C ARG A 67 -11.66 7.32 -1.92
N SER A 68 -10.56 6.90 -2.55
CA SER A 68 -9.60 7.83 -3.20
C SER A 68 -10.24 8.59 -4.36
N LYS A 69 -11.09 7.94 -5.17
CA LYS A 69 -11.80 8.56 -6.29
C LYS A 69 -12.84 9.57 -5.83
N GLU A 70 -13.60 9.24 -4.79
CA GLU A 70 -14.65 10.11 -4.26
C GLU A 70 -14.09 11.41 -3.67
N GLN A 71 -12.95 11.33 -2.96
CA GLN A 71 -12.26 12.51 -2.44
C GLN A 71 -11.68 13.40 -3.56
N ARG A 72 -11.26 12.81 -4.68
CA ARG A 72 -10.81 13.56 -5.87
C ARG A 72 -11.97 14.38 -6.46
N LYS A 73 -13.14 13.78 -6.60
CA LYS A 73 -14.35 14.44 -7.12
C LYS A 73 -14.76 15.64 -6.26
N LYS A 74 -14.77 15.49 -4.93
CA LYS A 74 -15.03 16.60 -3.99
C LYS A 74 -14.04 17.77 -4.13
N THR A 75 -12.78 17.46 -4.41
CA THR A 75 -11.75 18.48 -4.61
C THR A 75 -12.00 19.24 -5.91
N GLU A 76 -12.26 18.53 -7.00
CA GLU A 76 -12.57 19.11 -8.32
C GLU A 76 -13.83 20.00 -8.30
N GLU A 77 -14.88 19.59 -7.57
CA GLU A 77 -16.11 20.39 -7.39
C GLU A 77 -15.87 21.69 -6.61
N LYS A 78 -15.03 21.65 -5.54
CA LYS A 78 -14.64 22.86 -4.81
C LYS A 78 -13.83 23.84 -5.65
N PHE A 79 -12.92 23.36 -6.48
CA PHE A 79 -12.11 24.22 -7.36
C PHE A 79 -12.95 24.88 -8.47
N HIS A 80 -14.01 24.22 -8.94
CA HIS A 80 -14.95 24.83 -9.90
C HIS A 80 -15.79 25.94 -9.26
N GLY A 81 -16.19 25.78 -7.99
CA GLY A 81 -16.92 26.81 -7.23
C GLY A 81 -16.07 28.02 -6.82
N LEU A 82 -14.74 27.90 -6.77
CA LEU A 82 -13.84 28.99 -6.37
C LEU A 82 -13.38 29.90 -7.52
N LYS A 83 -13.62 29.51 -8.79
CA LYS A 83 -13.27 30.30 -9.99
C LYS A 83 -14.39 31.24 -10.46
N VAL A 84 -15.45 31.41 -9.69
CA VAL A 84 -16.53 32.37 -9.94
C VAL A 84 -16.67 33.29 -8.73
N GLN A 85 -15.71 34.20 -8.60
CA GLN A 85 -15.81 35.47 -7.89
C GLN A 85 -14.71 36.41 -8.38
#